data_AF-A0A424Z4U1-F1
#
_entry.id   AF-A0A424Z4U1-F1
#
_cell.length_a   1.000
_cell.length_b   1.000
_cell.length_c   1.000
_cell.angle_alpha   90.00
_cell.angle_beta   90.00
_cell.angle_gamma   90.00
#
_symmetry.space_group_name_H-M   'P 1'
#
loop_
_entity.id
_entity.type
_entity.pdbx_description
1 polymer ?
#
loop_
_entity_poly.entity_id
_entity_poly.type
_entity_poly.pdbx_seq_one_letter_code
_entity_poly.pdbx_strand_id
1 'polypeptide(L)'
;FALVDILQPCVTFNKLNTYKWYQERVYNLDDEGHDPHDQQEAFRKSLEFGDKIPTGIFYENKENYLNTYEQNVGVDDQALTKKSDDSRDITALMLEFT
;
A
#
# COMPACT_ATOMS: atom_id res chain seq x y z
N PHE A 1 4.26 1.50 -0.44
CA PHE A 1 3.22 0.61 -0.99
C PHE A 1 1.89 1.35 -0.96
N ALA A 2 1.00 1.12 -1.92
CA ALA A 2 -0.34 1.70 -1.95
C ALA A 2 -1.37 0.62 -2.26
N LEU A 3 -2.49 0.64 -1.55
CA LEU A 3 -3.65 -0.23 -1.78
C LEU A 3 -4.86 0.63 -2.08
N VAL A 4 -5.58 0.27 -3.15
CA VAL A 4 -6.86 0.90 -3.51
C VAL A 4 -7.88 -0.24 -3.58
N ASP A 5 -8.81 -0.27 -2.63
CA ASP A 5 -9.95 -1.17 -2.68
C ASP A 5 -11.12 -0.47 -3.41
N ILE A 6 -11.66 -1.13 -4.42
CA ILE A 6 -12.70 -0.57 -5.29
C ILE A 6 -13.97 -1.39 -5.12
N LEU A 7 -15.01 -0.76 -4.56
CA LEU A 7 -16.34 -1.35 -4.43
C LEU A 7 -16.96 -1.55 -5.82
N GLN A 8 -16.78 -2.75 -6.38
CA GLN A 8 -17.25 -3.08 -7.71
C GLN A 8 -18.55 -3.92 -7.67
N PRO A 9 -19.68 -3.40 -8.19
CA PRO A 9 -20.91 -4.19 -8.27
C PRO A 9 -20.79 -5.30 -9.33
N CYS A 10 -21.29 -6.50 -9.01
CA CYS A 10 -21.38 -7.62 -9.95
C CYS A 10 -22.82 -7.82 -10.41
N VAL A 11 -23.17 -7.25 -11.57
CA VAL A 11 -24.56 -7.23 -12.09
C VAL A 11 -25.14 -8.61 -12.35
N THR A 12 -24.31 -9.64 -12.61
CA THR A 12 -24.76 -10.99 -12.94
C THR A 12 -25.16 -11.79 -11.70
N PHE A 13 -24.32 -11.82 -10.67
CA PHE A 13 -24.45 -12.74 -9.54
C PHE A 13 -24.80 -12.06 -8.22
N ASN A 14 -24.26 -10.88 -7.93
CA ASN A 14 -24.53 -10.19 -6.67
C ASN A 14 -25.71 -9.22 -6.83
N LYS A 15 -26.91 -9.71 -6.49
CA LYS A 15 -28.15 -8.94 -6.56
C LYS A 15 -28.43 -8.08 -5.31
N LEU A 16 -27.62 -8.23 -4.27
CA LEU A 16 -27.76 -7.48 -3.01
C LEU A 16 -26.96 -6.18 -3.09
N ASN A 17 -25.66 -6.28 -3.37
CA ASN A 17 -24.76 -5.12 -3.42
C ASN A 17 -24.74 -4.50 -4.83
N THR A 18 -25.88 -3.94 -5.22
CA THR A 18 -26.06 -3.26 -6.52
C THR A 18 -25.38 -1.89 -6.54
N TYR A 19 -25.25 -1.29 -7.73
CA TYR A 19 -24.77 0.09 -7.87
C TYR A 19 -25.56 1.07 -6.99
N LYS A 20 -26.90 1.01 -7.06
CA LYS A 20 -27.79 1.87 -6.26
C LYS A 20 -27.56 1.65 -4.76
N TRP A 21 -27.42 0.39 -4.34
CA TRP A 21 -27.18 0.05 -2.94
C TRP A 21 -25.90 0.72 -2.40
N TYR A 22 -24.79 0.65 -3.14
CA TYR A 22 -23.55 1.34 -2.77
C TYR A 22 -23.71 2.86 -2.82
N GLN A 23 -24.30 3.41 -3.89
CA GLN A 23 -24.45 4.86 -4.07
C GLN A 23 -25.18 5.55 -2.90
N GLU A 24 -26.18 4.88 -2.33
CA GLU A 24 -26.94 5.40 -1.18
C GLU A 24 -26.16 5.37 0.15
N ARG A 25 -25.07 4.59 0.23
CA ARG A 25 -24.34 4.29 1.47
C ARG A 25 -22.96 4.89 1.52
N VAL A 26 -22.33 5.08 0.37
CA VAL A 26 -20.97 5.63 0.32
C VAL A 26 -20.94 7.10 0.74
N TYR A 27 -19.92 7.47 1.51
CA TYR A 27 -19.61 8.87 1.82
C TYR A 27 -18.10 9.08 1.78
N ASN A 28 -17.66 10.26 1.37
CA ASN A 28 -16.25 10.58 1.26
C ASN A 28 -15.69 11.04 2.61
N LEU A 29 -14.61 10.42 3.08
CA LEU A 29 -13.91 10.80 4.30
C LEU A 29 -13.31 12.21 4.22
N ASP A 30 -12.88 12.66 3.04
CA ASP A 30 -12.30 13.99 2.85
C ASP A 30 -13.33 15.10 3.15
N ASP A 31 -14.59 14.89 2.77
CA ASP A 31 -15.68 15.84 3.01
C ASP A 31 -16.06 15.94 4.51
N GLU A 32 -15.70 14.92 5.30
CA GLU A 32 -15.94 14.86 6.75
C GLU A 32 -14.73 15.36 7.57
N GLY A 33 -13.67 15.83 6.91
CA GLY A 33 -12.46 16.34 7.59
C GLY A 33 -11.64 15.25 8.26
N HIS A 34 -11.67 14.02 7.74
CA HIS A 34 -10.85 12.90 8.21
C HIS A 34 -9.34 13.23 8.12
N ASP A 35 -8.58 12.87 9.15
CA ASP A 35 -7.11 12.96 9.13
C ASP A 35 -6.52 11.62 8.68
N PRO A 36 -5.94 11.52 7.46
CA PRO A 36 -5.35 10.28 6.97
C PRO A 36 -4.03 9.91 7.68
N HIS A 37 -3.52 10.72 8.60
CA HIS A 37 -2.32 10.41 9.37
C HIS A 37 -2.63 9.76 10.74
N ASP A 38 -3.88 9.73 11.18
CA ASP A 38 -4.29 8.98 12.36
C ASP A 38 -4.59 7.51 12.01
N GLN A 39 -3.62 6.64 12.29
CA GLN A 39 -3.73 5.21 12.00
C GLN A 39 -4.89 4.54 12.76
N GLN A 40 -5.19 4.96 13.99
CA GLN A 40 -6.23 4.34 14.80
C GLN A 40 -7.61 4.71 14.26
N GLU A 41 -7.80 5.99 13.92
CA GLU A 41 -9.05 6.45 13.33
C GLU A 41 -9.26 5.87 11.93
N ALA A 42 -8.20 5.80 11.11
CA ALA A 42 -8.25 5.13 9.81
C ALA A 42 -8.71 3.67 9.92
N PHE A 43 -8.17 2.93 10.89
CA PHE A 43 -8.57 1.55 11.13
C PHE A 43 -10.02 1.46 11.60
N ARG A 44 -10.45 2.33 12.54
CA ARG A 44 -11.83 2.38 13.01
C ARG A 44 -12.81 2.65 11.86
N LYS A 45 -12.49 3.59 10.97
CA LYS A 45 -13.27 3.89 9.77
C LYS A 45 -13.33 2.70 8.80
N SER A 46 -12.23 1.96 8.61
CA SER A 46 -12.20 0.80 7.71
C SER A 46 -13.14 -0.36 8.12
N LEU A 47 -13.55 -0.39 9.39
CA LEU A 47 -14.48 -1.38 9.92
C LEU A 47 -15.95 -1.00 9.70
N GLU A 48 -16.24 0.22 9.23
CA GLU A 48 -17.59 0.68 8.98
C GLU A 48 -18.14 0.07 7.68
N PHE A 49 -19.20 -0.72 7.80
CA PHE A 49 -19.89 -1.31 6.66
C PHE A 49 -21.37 -1.57 7.01
N GLY A 50 -22.27 -1.31 6.06
CA GLY A 50 -23.72 -1.48 6.28
C GLY A 50 -24.47 -0.23 5.87
N ASP A 51 -24.93 0.56 6.84
CA ASP A 51 -25.76 1.74 6.57
C ASP A 51 -24.96 2.90 5.95
N LYS A 52 -23.68 3.03 6.31
CA LYS A 52 -22.73 3.95 5.70
C LYS A 52 -21.45 3.19 5.37
N ILE A 53 -20.78 3.60 4.29
CA ILE A 53 -19.55 2.98 3.82
C ILE A 53 -18.56 4.10 3.50
N PRO A 54 -17.47 4.26 4.27
CA PRO A 54 -16.49 5.28 4.00
C PRO A 54 -15.73 5.00 2.70
N THR A 55 -15.47 6.04 1.92
CA THR A 55 -14.59 6.04 0.76
C THR A 55 -13.61 7.22 0.84
N GLY A 56 -12.57 7.21 0.01
CA GLY A 56 -11.50 8.21 0.06
C GLY A 56 -10.21 7.66 0.63
N ILE A 57 -9.35 8.54 1.14
CA ILE A 57 -8.05 8.15 1.71
C ILE A 57 -8.23 7.82 3.18
N PHE A 58 -8.10 6.54 3.53
CA PHE A 58 -8.16 6.11 4.93
C PHE A 58 -6.88 6.43 5.67
N TYR A 59 -5.74 6.06 5.09
CA TYR A 59 -4.45 6.18 5.75
C TYR A 59 -3.34 6.50 4.75
N GLU A 60 -2.48 7.44 5.12
CA GLU A 60 -1.23 7.74 4.44
C GLU A 60 -0.13 7.92 5.48
N ASN A 61 0.91 7.08 5.41
CA ASN A 61 2.10 7.28 6.24
C ASN A 61 3.07 8.25 5.54
N LYS A 62 3.30 9.43 6.13
CA LYS A 62 4.29 10.43 5.66
C LYS A 62 5.65 10.31 6.33
N GLU A 63 5.84 9.34 7.21
CA GLU A 63 7.07 9.21 7.96
C GLU A 63 8.20 8.65 7.10
N ASN A 64 9.15 9.54 6.79
CA ASN A 64 10.31 9.26 5.92
C ASN A 64 11.35 8.30 6.51
N TYR A 65 11.17 7.80 7.74
CA TYR A 65 12.08 6.81 8.33
C TYR A 65 11.75 5.37 7.91
N LEU A 66 10.56 5.15 7.32
CA LEU A 66 10.20 3.85 6.77
C LEU A 66 10.72 3.74 5.35
N ASN A 67 11.85 3.05 5.21
CA ASN A 67 12.39 2.69 3.92
C ASN A 67 11.45 1.73 3.18
N THR A 68 11.30 1.93 1.87
CA THR A 68 10.74 0.90 0.99
C THR A 68 11.66 -0.32 0.93
N TYR A 69 11.16 -1.42 0.36
CA TYR A 69 11.97 -2.61 0.17
C TYR A 69 13.23 -2.32 -0.65
N GLU A 70 13.08 -1.58 -1.75
CA GLU A 70 14.14 -1.18 -2.66
C GLU A 70 15.24 -0.38 -1.95
N GLN A 71 14.85 0.53 -1.05
CA GLN A 71 15.78 1.31 -0.24
C GLN A 71 16.56 0.45 0.77
N ASN A 72 15.95 -0.62 1.30
CA ASN A 72 16.61 -1.51 2.26
C ASN A 72 17.60 -2.49 1.61
N VAL A 73 17.36 -2.91 0.36
CA VAL A 73 18.25 -3.86 -0.33
C VAL A 73 19.51 -3.22 -0.91
N GLY A 74 19.64 -1.89 -0.83
CA GLY A 74 20.83 -1.17 -1.30
C GLY A 74 21.08 -1.34 -2.81
N VAL A 75 20.04 -1.67 -3.57
CA VAL A 75 20.12 -1.77 -5.03
C VAL A 75 19.94 -0.36 -5.57
N ASP A 76 21.04 0.24 -6.02
CA ASP A 76 20.97 1.51 -6.75
C ASP A 76 20.25 1.34 -8.11
N ASP A 77 19.80 2.46 -8.68
CA ASP A 77 19.09 2.51 -9.97
C ASP A 77 19.99 2.26 -11.20
N GLN A 78 21.27 1.92 -11.00
CA GLN A 78 22.21 1.74 -12.09
C GLN A 78 22.07 0.34 -12.72
N ALA A 79 22.02 0.30 -14.05
CA ALA A 79 22.10 -0.96 -14.79
C ALA A 79 23.38 -1.73 -14.41
N LEU A 80 23.25 -3.04 -14.19
CA LEU A 80 24.36 -3.91 -13.79
C LEU A 80 25.55 -3.86 -14.75
N THR A 81 25.31 -3.65 -16.04
CA THR A 81 26.37 -3.51 -17.07
C THR A 81 27.25 -2.27 -16.89
N LYS A 82 26.79 -1.29 -16.10
CA LYS A 82 27.53 -0.08 -15.77
C LYS A 82 28.17 -0.13 -14.37
N LYS A 83 27.88 -1.18 -13.58
CA LYS A 83 28.55 -1.41 -12.30
C LYS A 83 29.91 -2.06 -12.57
N SER A 84 30.97 -1.50 -12.00
CA SER A 84 32.29 -2.12 -12.02
C SER A 84 32.27 -3.40 -11.18
N ASP A 85 32.85 -4.49 -11.70
CA ASP A 85 33.00 -5.77 -10.99
C ASP A 85 34.07 -5.70 -9.87
N ASP A 86 34.72 -4.55 -9.72
CA ASP A 86 35.91 -4.32 -8.88
C ASP A 86 35.71 -4.50 -7.36
N SER A 87 34.54 -4.92 -6.87
CA SER A 87 34.18 -4.78 -5.45
C SER A 87 34.02 -6.07 -4.63
N ARG A 88 34.35 -7.26 -5.15
CA ARG A 88 34.21 -8.50 -4.36
C ARG A 88 35.40 -9.44 -4.53
N ASP A 89 36.49 -9.14 -3.81
CA ASP A 89 37.53 -10.13 -3.57
C ASP A 89 37.01 -11.22 -2.63
N ILE A 90 36.65 -12.37 -3.19
CA ILE A 90 36.15 -13.54 -2.46
C ILE A 90 37.26 -14.55 -2.17
N THR A 91 38.53 -14.23 -2.46
CA THR A 91 39.66 -15.16 -2.34
C THR A 91 39.80 -15.68 -0.91
N ALA A 92 39.62 -14.81 0.09
CA ALA A 92 39.63 -15.19 1.50
C ALA A 92 38.53 -16.21 1.85
N LEU A 93 37.32 -16.04 1.30
CA LEU A 93 36.20 -16.95 1.52
C LEU A 93 36.45 -18.30 0.84
N MET A 94 36.99 -18.31 -0.37
CA MET A 94 37.32 -19.54 -1.11
C MET A 94 38.39 -20.40 -0.39
N LEU A 95 39.32 -19.75 0.30
CA LEU A 95 40.35 -20.41 1.11
C LEU A 95 39.80 -21.08 2.37
N GLU A 96 38.65 -20.64 2.90
CA GLU A 96 38.02 -21.27 4.08
C GLU A 96 37.35 -22.62 3.75
N PHE A 97 37.05 -22.89 2.48
CA PHE A 97 36.38 -24.12 2.02
C PHE A 97 37.31 -25.09 1.26
N THR A 98 38.62 -24.85 1.28
CA THR A 98 39.65 -25.74 0.70
C THR A 98 40.50 -26.36 1.81
#